data_AF-A0A439D111-F1
#
_entry.id   AF-A0A439D111-F1
#
_cell.length_a   1.000
_cell.length_b   1.000
_cell.length_c   1.000
_cell.angle_alpha   90.00
_cell.angle_beta   90.00
_cell.angle_gamma   90.00
#
_symmetry.space_group_name_H-M   'P 1'
#
loop_
_entity.id
_entity.type
_entity.pdbx_description
1 polymer ?
#
loop_
_entity_poly.entity_id
_entity_poly.type
_entity_poly.pdbx_seq_one_letter_code
_entity_poly.pdbx_strand_id
1 'polypeptide(L)'
;MAASDEMKPLTVRCQCGRVSFPTPTAAPLTVYFCHCTECQKQSSSAFGTSAIFPAAGLFPLSPELESKIKKYTRDTDKGNKMDCYFCTECGSRLFHRLVGKDGTPRPTVSIKGGCVEGLDWSHGSHIYVRFAVMKIPDDWESDEKGVEASDVDKERQCASSVVSSVPAGWIADRTNSRQAPFLSGLAALLAATIMLALGKSIAVLVVARILQGVSAAVVWTIGLAMVLDTVGPQNLGKVIGSIFSIISIGELMAPVIGGILYERTGYTGVFGLGAGILGLDFLMRLLVIEKRVAAKFTDSAPDGEGNPTEPRIEGRAKMTTELGTKHQKRTPYYPGNQRKYTRFAKSRISSLCLAFVQASLLAVYDATIPTEAQTLFDFSPLKAGLLFIALDVPYLLLGPVAGWAVDRYGTKRAAVIGFGWMVPVLILLRLPSDEMLPKSKNIILYCALLALNGVGLAVIGSPSVVEASDVVQKYDKANPGFFGENGPYAQLYGFNSLFFCAGLTIGPLVAGTLKDTIGYGNMNLVFAVLTAITATLSFFIIGGKPIIL
;
A
#
# COMPACT_ATOMS: atom_id res chain seq x y z
N MET A 1 -13.44 -27.94 -50.95
CA MET A 1 -14.67 -27.29 -51.44
C MET A 1 -15.41 -26.70 -50.26
N ALA A 2 -15.33 -25.38 -50.10
CA ALA A 2 -16.40 -24.51 -49.60
C ALA A 2 -15.93 -23.08 -49.93
N ALA A 3 -16.65 -22.41 -50.82
CA ALA A 3 -16.34 -21.07 -51.28
C ALA A 3 -16.35 -20.09 -50.11
N SER A 4 -15.49 -19.07 -50.20
CA SER A 4 -15.59 -17.82 -49.44
C SER A 4 -17.01 -17.28 -49.56
N ASP A 5 -17.77 -17.37 -48.48
CA ASP A 5 -19.04 -16.67 -48.35
C ASP A 5 -18.70 -15.18 -48.25
N GLU A 6 -18.78 -14.46 -49.37
CA GLU A 6 -18.63 -13.00 -49.41
C GLU A 6 -19.71 -12.40 -48.52
N MET A 7 -19.35 -12.14 -47.27
CA MET A 7 -20.19 -11.47 -46.30
C MET A 7 -20.59 -10.12 -46.89
N LYS A 8 -21.89 -9.93 -47.18
CA LYS A 8 -22.40 -8.72 -47.82
C LYS A 8 -22.49 -7.57 -46.81
N PRO A 9 -22.31 -6.30 -47.24
CA PRO A 9 -22.65 -5.14 -46.42
C PRO A 9 -24.07 -5.21 -45.86
N LEU A 10 -24.22 -4.86 -44.59
CA LEU A 10 -25.52 -4.78 -43.92
C LEU A 10 -26.26 -3.52 -44.35
N THR A 11 -27.59 -3.51 -44.20
CA THR A 11 -28.41 -2.34 -44.54
C THR A 11 -28.64 -1.47 -43.32
N VAL A 12 -28.33 -0.18 -43.42
CA VAL A 12 -28.68 0.83 -42.42
C VAL A 12 -29.97 1.53 -42.85
N ARG A 13 -31.00 1.53 -42.02
CA ARG A 13 -32.31 2.14 -42.30
C ARG A 13 -32.82 2.97 -41.11
N CYS A 14 -33.36 4.15 -41.37
CA CYS A 14 -34.04 4.95 -40.34
C CYS A 14 -35.45 4.40 -40.03
N GLN A 15 -36.07 4.87 -38.94
CA GLN A 15 -37.40 4.40 -38.52
C GLN A 15 -38.50 4.55 -39.60
N CYS A 16 -38.48 5.62 -40.40
CA CYS A 16 -39.47 5.81 -41.47
C CYS A 16 -39.06 5.21 -42.82
N GLY A 17 -37.89 4.58 -42.92
CA GLY A 17 -37.37 4.00 -44.17
C GLY A 17 -36.86 4.99 -45.21
N ARG A 18 -37.07 6.30 -45.05
CA ARG A 18 -36.65 7.34 -46.01
C ARG A 18 -35.14 7.36 -46.26
N VAL A 19 -34.35 7.10 -45.22
CA VAL A 19 -32.89 6.98 -45.29
C VAL A 19 -32.53 5.51 -45.24
N SER A 20 -31.86 5.02 -46.28
CA SER A 20 -31.35 3.66 -46.39
C SER A 20 -30.00 3.67 -47.11
N PHE A 21 -28.97 3.04 -46.54
CA PHE A 21 -27.64 2.92 -47.17
C PHE A 21 -26.89 1.68 -46.64
N PRO A 22 -25.95 1.09 -47.41
CA PRO A 22 -25.17 -0.05 -46.96
C PRO A 22 -24.10 0.36 -45.94
N THR A 23 -23.73 -0.53 -45.02
CA THR A 23 -22.57 -0.34 -44.14
C THR A 23 -21.26 -0.31 -44.95
N PRO A 24 -20.21 0.38 -44.49
CA PRO A 24 -18.92 0.43 -45.19
C PRO A 24 -18.26 -0.94 -45.40
N THR A 25 -18.46 -1.86 -44.46
CA THR A 25 -17.97 -3.24 -44.48
C THR A 25 -19.07 -4.19 -44.04
N ALA A 26 -18.91 -5.48 -44.31
CA ALA A 26 -19.88 -6.53 -43.95
C ALA A 26 -20.03 -6.73 -42.43
N ALA A 27 -18.93 -6.63 -41.70
CA ALA A 27 -18.91 -6.69 -40.26
C ALA A 27 -18.38 -5.37 -39.67
N PRO A 28 -18.88 -4.95 -38.49
CA PRO A 28 -18.29 -3.84 -37.76
C PRO A 28 -16.92 -4.22 -37.20
N LEU A 29 -16.07 -3.22 -36.95
CA LEU A 29 -14.82 -3.38 -36.21
C LEU A 29 -15.07 -3.80 -34.76
N THR A 30 -16.17 -3.30 -34.18
CA THR A 30 -16.58 -3.58 -32.80
C THR A 30 -17.99 -3.01 -32.57
N VAL A 31 -18.71 -3.54 -31.59
CA VAL A 31 -20.05 -3.11 -31.18
C VAL A 31 -20.02 -2.74 -29.71
N TYR A 32 -20.66 -1.62 -29.37
CA TYR A 32 -20.70 -1.10 -28.00
C TYR A 32 -22.12 -0.83 -27.51
N PHE A 33 -22.35 -1.16 -26.25
CA PHE A 33 -23.49 -0.75 -25.45
C PHE A 33 -23.05 0.33 -24.45
N CYS A 34 -23.23 1.59 -24.80
CA CYS A 34 -22.77 2.70 -23.96
C CYS A 34 -23.88 3.21 -23.04
N HIS A 35 -23.61 3.21 -21.73
CA HIS A 35 -24.56 3.58 -20.68
C HIS A 35 -24.42 5.03 -20.22
N CYS A 36 -23.68 5.88 -20.95
CA CYS A 36 -23.52 7.29 -20.55
C CYS A 36 -24.80 8.11 -20.76
N THR A 37 -24.97 9.18 -19.98
CA THR A 37 -26.16 10.04 -20.02
C THR A 37 -26.43 10.61 -21.42
N GLU A 38 -25.38 10.87 -22.20
CA GLU A 38 -25.53 11.31 -23.59
C GLU A 38 -26.03 10.19 -24.50
N CYS A 39 -25.55 8.96 -24.29
CA CYS A 39 -26.02 7.79 -25.02
C CYS A 39 -27.45 7.39 -24.66
N GLN A 40 -27.87 7.66 -23.42
CA GLN A 40 -29.26 7.53 -22.97
C GLN A 40 -30.16 8.60 -23.61
N LYS A 41 -29.75 9.87 -23.54
CA LYS A 41 -30.52 11.00 -24.11
C LYS A 41 -30.73 10.87 -25.62
N GLN A 42 -29.69 10.49 -26.36
CA GLN A 42 -29.82 10.34 -27.82
C GLN A 42 -30.69 9.14 -28.22
N SER A 43 -30.73 8.07 -27.42
CA SER A 43 -31.46 6.83 -27.77
C SER A 43 -32.85 6.80 -27.14
N SER A 44 -33.14 7.69 -26.20
CA SER A 44 -34.35 7.64 -25.36
C SER A 44 -34.52 6.27 -24.67
N SER A 45 -33.41 5.63 -24.31
CA SER A 45 -33.37 4.29 -23.72
C SER A 45 -32.33 4.21 -22.59
N ALA A 46 -32.28 3.07 -21.88
CA ALA A 46 -31.36 2.82 -20.77
C ALA A 46 -29.88 2.87 -21.21
N PHE A 47 -29.59 2.63 -22.48
CA PHE A 47 -28.27 2.74 -23.09
C PHE A 47 -28.37 3.11 -24.57
N GLY A 48 -27.24 3.45 -25.17
CA GLY A 48 -27.11 3.67 -26.61
C GLY A 48 -26.25 2.59 -27.25
N THR A 49 -26.75 1.96 -28.29
CA THR A 49 -26.03 0.94 -29.06
C THR A 49 -25.32 1.54 -30.26
N SER A 50 -24.04 1.25 -30.47
CA SER A 50 -23.33 1.70 -31.66
C SER A 50 -22.37 0.65 -32.21
N ALA A 51 -22.32 0.53 -33.53
CA ALA A 51 -21.39 -0.32 -34.26
C ALA A 51 -20.35 0.56 -34.98
N ILE A 52 -19.07 0.22 -34.85
CA ILE A 52 -17.96 1.00 -35.40
C ILE A 52 -17.58 0.45 -36.76
N PHE A 53 -17.54 1.31 -37.77
CA PHE A 53 -17.12 0.98 -39.12
C PHE A 53 -15.98 1.93 -39.57
N PRO A 54 -15.18 1.54 -40.57
CA PRO A 54 -14.32 2.48 -41.28
C PRO A 54 -15.15 3.64 -41.86
N ALA A 55 -14.63 4.87 -41.79
CA ALA A 55 -15.29 6.01 -42.42
C ALA A 55 -15.14 5.99 -43.95
N ALA A 56 -14.08 5.34 -44.44
CA ALA A 56 -13.88 5.02 -45.84
C ALA A 56 -15.01 4.07 -46.30
N GLY A 57 -15.83 4.50 -47.25
CA GLY A 57 -17.03 3.79 -47.71
C GLY A 57 -18.35 4.50 -47.36
N LEU A 58 -18.33 5.46 -46.43
CA LEU A 58 -19.49 6.33 -46.15
C LEU A 58 -19.20 7.82 -46.41
N PHE A 59 -17.94 8.23 -46.29
CA PHE A 59 -17.51 9.61 -46.53
C PHE A 59 -16.61 9.72 -47.78
N PRO A 60 -16.76 10.78 -48.61
CA PRO A 60 -17.79 11.83 -48.53
C PRO A 60 -19.20 11.27 -48.74
N LEU A 61 -20.20 11.92 -48.15
CA LEU A 61 -21.59 11.48 -48.23
C LEU A 61 -22.10 11.66 -49.66
N SER A 62 -22.99 10.77 -50.13
CA SER A 62 -23.62 10.96 -51.43
C SER A 62 -24.60 12.15 -51.39
N PRO A 63 -24.79 12.90 -52.49
CA PRO A 63 -25.73 14.02 -52.54
C PRO A 63 -27.15 13.61 -52.16
N GLU A 64 -27.55 12.38 -52.51
CA GLU A 64 -28.84 11.83 -52.13
C GLU A 64 -28.97 11.68 -50.61
N LEU A 65 -27.94 11.12 -49.94
CA LEU A 65 -27.95 10.93 -48.50
C LEU A 65 -27.90 12.27 -47.76
N GLU A 66 -27.09 13.22 -48.23
CA GLU A 66 -27.02 14.58 -47.67
C GLU A 66 -28.37 15.31 -47.71
N SER A 67 -29.17 15.11 -48.76
CA SER A 67 -30.50 15.74 -48.88
C SER A 67 -31.52 15.22 -47.85
N LYS A 68 -31.29 14.04 -47.25
CA LYS A 68 -32.23 13.34 -46.36
C LYS A 68 -31.82 13.36 -44.89
N ILE A 69 -30.64 13.90 -44.56
CA ILE A 69 -30.11 13.94 -43.19
C ILE A 69 -29.71 15.35 -42.78
N LYS A 70 -29.71 15.61 -41.48
CA LYS A 70 -29.19 16.86 -40.90
C LYS A 70 -28.06 16.56 -39.92
N LYS A 71 -27.12 17.49 -39.83
CA LYS A 71 -25.98 17.43 -38.92
C LYS A 71 -26.18 18.36 -37.74
N TYR A 72 -26.03 17.82 -36.55
CA TYR A 72 -25.83 18.55 -35.30
C TYR A 72 -24.36 18.37 -34.90
N THR A 73 -23.73 19.37 -34.29
CA THR A 73 -22.35 19.24 -33.79
C THR A 73 -22.34 19.68 -32.34
N ARG A 74 -21.71 18.89 -31.48
CA ARG A 74 -21.54 19.21 -30.06
C ARG A 74 -20.10 18.99 -29.61
N ASP A 75 -19.74 19.66 -28.53
CA ASP A 75 -18.44 19.44 -27.88
C ASP A 75 -18.47 18.18 -26.99
N THR A 76 -17.28 17.64 -26.75
CA THR A 76 -17.02 16.51 -25.86
C THR A 76 -16.16 16.97 -24.69
N ASP A 77 -16.21 16.28 -23.55
CA ASP A 77 -15.45 16.65 -22.33
C ASP A 77 -13.93 16.71 -22.55
N LYS A 78 -13.42 15.99 -23.56
CA LYS A 78 -11.99 16.01 -23.95
C LYS A 78 -11.64 17.18 -24.87
N GLY A 79 -12.61 18.04 -25.21
CA GLY A 79 -12.47 19.17 -26.12
C GLY A 79 -12.49 18.82 -27.60
N ASN A 80 -12.88 17.60 -27.98
CA ASN A 80 -13.14 17.23 -29.37
C ASN A 80 -14.57 17.62 -29.77
N LYS A 81 -14.85 17.67 -31.08
CA LYS A 81 -16.21 17.85 -31.61
C LYS A 81 -16.82 16.51 -32.03
N MET A 82 -18.13 16.40 -31.91
CA MET A 82 -18.88 15.22 -32.33
C MET A 82 -19.93 15.61 -33.37
N ASP A 83 -19.71 15.19 -34.61
CA ASP A 83 -20.65 15.39 -35.71
C ASP A 83 -21.70 14.27 -35.70
N CYS A 84 -22.95 14.68 -35.74
CA CYS A 84 -24.08 13.88 -35.29
C CYS A 84 -25.20 13.92 -36.34
N TYR A 85 -25.41 12.82 -37.07
CA TYR A 85 -26.27 12.78 -38.26
C TYR A 85 -27.58 12.05 -38.00
N PHE A 86 -28.70 12.68 -38.34
CA PHE A 86 -30.04 12.14 -38.11
C PHE A 86 -30.97 12.37 -39.30
N CYS A 87 -31.98 11.52 -39.44
CA CYS A 87 -32.99 11.64 -40.49
C CYS A 87 -33.83 12.90 -40.28
N THR A 88 -34.04 13.70 -41.34
CA THR A 88 -34.84 14.93 -41.27
C THR A 88 -36.34 14.67 -41.11
N GLU A 89 -36.81 13.47 -41.45
CA GLU A 89 -38.22 13.10 -41.37
C GLU A 89 -38.61 12.56 -39.98
N CYS A 90 -37.97 11.47 -39.54
CA CYS A 90 -38.33 10.78 -38.29
C CYS A 90 -37.42 11.11 -37.11
N GLY A 91 -36.38 11.93 -37.30
CA GLY A 91 -35.44 12.30 -36.23
C GLY A 91 -34.49 11.17 -35.78
N SER A 92 -34.63 9.95 -36.30
CA SER A 92 -33.78 8.82 -35.89
C SER A 92 -32.31 9.14 -36.09
N ARG A 93 -31.53 8.87 -35.04
CA ARG A 93 -30.09 9.08 -35.04
C ARG A 93 -29.40 7.95 -35.81
N LEU A 94 -28.71 8.29 -36.90
CA LEU A 94 -28.14 7.30 -37.82
C LEU A 94 -26.68 6.98 -37.51
N PHE A 95 -25.83 7.99 -37.46
CA PHE A 95 -24.40 7.81 -37.18
C PHE A 95 -23.77 9.09 -36.62
N HIS A 96 -22.55 8.94 -36.11
CA HIS A 96 -21.76 10.06 -35.63
C HIS A 96 -20.27 9.84 -35.90
N ARG A 97 -19.54 10.95 -36.08
CA ARG A 97 -18.09 10.95 -36.36
C ARG A 97 -17.42 11.99 -35.47
N LEU A 98 -16.38 11.56 -34.76
CA LEU A 98 -15.60 12.46 -33.92
C LEU A 98 -14.62 13.26 -34.77
N VAL A 99 -14.49 14.55 -34.48
CA VAL A 99 -13.53 15.47 -35.08
C VAL A 99 -12.57 15.95 -33.99
N GLY A 100 -11.27 15.74 -34.20
CA GLY A 100 -10.22 16.12 -33.26
C GLY A 100 -10.13 17.64 -33.05
N LYS A 101 -9.36 18.06 -32.04
CA LYS A 101 -9.08 19.49 -31.76
C LYS A 101 -8.41 20.22 -32.91
N ASP A 102 -7.60 19.48 -33.66
CA ASP A 102 -6.92 19.88 -34.89
C ASP A 102 -7.87 19.97 -36.10
N GLY A 103 -9.16 19.70 -35.91
CA GLY A 103 -10.17 19.71 -36.97
C GLY A 103 -10.17 18.45 -37.83
N THR A 104 -9.33 17.45 -37.54
CA THR A 104 -9.25 16.24 -38.34
C THR A 104 -10.36 15.24 -37.96
N PRO A 105 -11.22 14.82 -38.91
CA PRO A 105 -12.23 13.80 -38.63
C PRO A 105 -11.60 12.43 -38.45
N ARG A 106 -12.05 11.66 -37.44
CA ARG A 106 -11.53 10.30 -37.20
C ARG A 106 -11.71 9.39 -38.42
N PRO A 107 -10.81 8.40 -38.62
CA PRO A 107 -10.92 7.45 -39.74
C PRO A 107 -12.05 6.43 -39.56
N THR A 108 -12.77 6.46 -38.44
CA THR A 108 -13.90 5.58 -38.13
C THR A 108 -15.19 6.38 -37.98
N VAL A 109 -16.31 5.72 -38.26
CA VAL A 109 -17.67 6.22 -38.05
C VAL A 109 -18.41 5.28 -37.12
N SER A 110 -19.25 5.84 -36.26
CA SER A 110 -20.07 5.08 -35.32
C SER A 110 -21.53 5.13 -35.74
N ILE A 111 -21.99 4.03 -36.33
CA ILE A 111 -23.36 3.83 -36.80
C ILE A 111 -24.22 3.33 -35.64
N LYS A 112 -25.43 3.86 -35.47
CA LYS A 112 -26.32 3.43 -34.40
C LYS A 112 -26.86 2.04 -34.73
N GLY A 113 -26.57 1.07 -33.87
CA GLY A 113 -26.84 -0.33 -34.20
C GLY A 113 -28.34 -0.65 -34.31
N GLY A 114 -29.22 0.09 -33.62
CA GLY A 114 -30.68 -0.02 -33.82
C GLY A 114 -31.17 0.38 -35.22
N CYS A 115 -30.33 1.03 -36.04
CA CYS A 115 -30.62 1.31 -37.45
C CYS A 115 -29.99 0.27 -38.39
N VAL A 116 -29.23 -0.71 -37.92
CA VAL A 116 -28.54 -1.70 -38.75
C VAL A 116 -29.32 -3.00 -38.77
N GLU A 117 -29.88 -3.35 -39.92
CA GLU A 117 -30.65 -4.59 -40.11
C GLU A 117 -29.70 -5.80 -40.11
N GLY A 118 -29.99 -6.81 -39.29
CA GLY A 118 -29.21 -8.05 -39.22
C GLY A 118 -27.86 -7.94 -38.50
N LEU A 119 -27.63 -6.89 -37.71
CA LEU A 119 -26.41 -6.75 -36.91
C LEU A 119 -26.32 -7.83 -35.84
N ASP A 120 -25.18 -8.53 -35.77
CA ASP A 120 -24.89 -9.46 -34.68
C ASP A 120 -24.46 -8.69 -33.42
N TRP A 121 -25.13 -9.01 -32.30
CA TRP A 121 -24.95 -8.37 -31.00
C TRP A 121 -24.20 -9.24 -30.00
N SER A 122 -23.92 -10.50 -30.35
CA SER A 122 -23.37 -11.51 -29.44
C SER A 122 -22.02 -11.12 -28.82
N HIS A 123 -21.26 -10.25 -29.48
CA HIS A 123 -19.91 -9.83 -29.08
C HIS A 123 -19.80 -8.36 -28.66
N GLY A 124 -20.91 -7.69 -28.35
CA GLY A 124 -20.87 -6.26 -28.00
C GLY A 124 -20.38 -5.99 -26.57
N SER A 125 -19.43 -5.07 -26.42
CA SER A 125 -18.90 -4.68 -25.09
C SER A 125 -19.76 -3.60 -24.45
N HIS A 126 -20.02 -3.70 -23.14
CA HIS A 126 -20.73 -2.66 -22.40
C HIS A 126 -19.76 -1.61 -21.84
N ILE A 127 -20.11 -0.34 -21.96
CA ILE A 127 -19.38 0.79 -21.39
C ILE A 127 -20.25 1.39 -20.29
N TYR A 128 -19.92 1.08 -19.04
CA TYR A 128 -20.55 1.69 -17.88
C TYR A 128 -19.81 2.96 -17.46
N VAL A 129 -20.54 3.95 -16.95
CA VAL A 129 -19.98 5.22 -16.44
C VAL A 129 -20.64 5.56 -15.10
N ARG A 130 -20.04 6.50 -14.35
CA ARG A 130 -20.47 6.95 -13.02
C ARG A 130 -21.98 7.28 -12.88
N PHE A 131 -22.67 7.59 -13.98
CA PHE A 131 -24.09 7.97 -14.01
C PHE A 131 -24.97 7.02 -14.85
N ALA A 132 -24.59 5.75 -14.97
CA ALA A 132 -25.41 4.74 -15.65
C ALA A 132 -26.72 4.48 -14.87
N VAL A 133 -27.85 4.36 -15.58
CA VAL A 133 -29.16 4.01 -14.98
C VAL A 133 -29.22 2.53 -14.61
N MET A 134 -28.54 1.70 -15.39
CA MET A 134 -28.32 0.28 -15.07
C MET A 134 -27.11 0.16 -14.15
N LYS A 135 -27.27 -0.55 -13.04
CA LYS A 135 -26.13 -0.94 -12.20
C LYS A 135 -25.17 -1.80 -13.02
N ILE A 136 -23.88 -1.60 -12.81
CA ILE A 136 -22.85 -2.48 -13.35
C ILE A 136 -23.09 -3.84 -12.71
N PRO A 137 -23.28 -4.93 -13.49
CA PRO A 137 -23.31 -6.27 -12.93
C PRO A 137 -21.99 -6.55 -12.22
N ASP A 138 -22.05 -7.14 -11.03
CA ASP A 138 -20.90 -7.30 -10.14
C ASP A 138 -19.79 -8.21 -10.73
N ASP A 139 -20.12 -8.99 -11.76
CA ASP A 139 -19.29 -9.96 -12.48
C ASP A 139 -18.60 -9.40 -13.75
N TRP A 140 -18.83 -8.13 -14.10
CA TRP A 140 -18.31 -7.54 -15.34
C TRP A 140 -17.03 -6.76 -15.09
N GLU A 141 -16.02 -6.96 -15.95
CA GLU A 141 -14.75 -6.22 -15.92
C GLU A 141 -15.02 -4.71 -15.95
N SER A 142 -14.77 -4.06 -14.81
CA SER A 142 -14.78 -2.61 -14.70
C SER A 142 -13.34 -2.11 -14.76
N ASP A 143 -12.99 -1.38 -15.82
CA ASP A 143 -11.79 -0.52 -15.85
C ASP A 143 -11.98 0.69 -14.91
N GLU A 144 -12.22 0.44 -13.61
CA GLU A 144 -12.08 1.46 -12.60
C GLU A 144 -10.59 1.80 -12.47
N LYS A 145 -10.15 2.78 -13.25
CA LYS A 145 -8.88 3.50 -13.10
C LYS A 145 -8.69 4.17 -11.71
N GLY A 146 -9.56 3.87 -10.74
CA GLY A 146 -9.48 4.30 -9.35
C GLY A 146 -8.82 3.28 -8.42
N VAL A 147 -8.91 1.97 -8.71
CA VAL A 147 -8.32 0.93 -7.85
C VAL A 147 -6.83 0.75 -8.17
N GLU A 148 -6.44 0.83 -9.45
CA GLU A 148 -5.01 0.82 -9.83
C GLU A 148 -4.23 2.03 -9.28
N ALA A 149 -4.88 3.17 -9.07
CA ALA A 149 -4.19 4.38 -8.59
C ALA A 149 -3.77 4.26 -7.12
N SER A 150 -4.54 3.59 -6.25
CA SER A 150 -4.17 3.43 -4.83
C SER A 150 -3.05 2.43 -4.61
N ASP A 151 -3.02 1.33 -5.37
CA ASP A 151 -2.00 0.27 -5.23
C ASP A 151 -0.67 0.70 -5.85
N VAL A 152 -0.70 1.29 -7.06
CA VAL A 152 0.49 1.89 -7.70
C VAL A 152 1.06 3.05 -6.87
N ASP A 153 0.21 3.77 -6.13
CA ASP A 153 0.63 4.85 -5.25
C ASP A 153 1.30 4.37 -3.95
N LYS A 154 0.82 3.29 -3.34
CA LYS A 154 1.42 2.68 -2.13
C LYS A 154 2.81 2.10 -2.47
N GLU A 155 2.96 1.51 -3.65
CA GLU A 155 4.24 1.00 -4.16
C GLU A 155 5.28 2.12 -4.35
N ARG A 156 4.90 3.25 -4.98
CA ARG A 156 5.81 4.39 -5.19
C ARG A 156 6.29 5.01 -3.88
N GLN A 157 5.42 5.12 -2.90
CA GLN A 157 5.76 5.63 -1.56
C GLN A 157 6.76 4.70 -0.85
N CYS A 158 6.51 3.39 -0.87
CA CYS A 158 7.39 2.41 -0.23
C CYS A 158 8.75 2.32 -0.96
N ALA A 159 8.76 2.33 -2.30
CA ALA A 159 9.99 2.34 -3.10
C ALA A 159 10.87 3.59 -2.82
N SER A 160 10.25 4.76 -2.67
CA SER A 160 10.97 5.97 -2.26
C SER A 160 11.52 5.86 -0.83
N SER A 161 10.76 5.23 0.08
CA SER A 161 11.20 4.96 1.45
C SER A 161 12.41 4.03 1.49
N VAL A 162 12.45 3.00 0.64
CA VAL A 162 13.60 2.08 0.48
C VAL A 162 14.86 2.88 0.13
N VAL A 163 14.83 3.72 -0.91
CA VAL A 163 16.00 4.48 -1.36
C VAL A 163 16.48 5.50 -0.31
N SER A 164 15.55 6.10 0.44
CA SER A 164 15.85 7.19 1.38
C SER A 164 16.19 6.74 2.81
N SER A 165 15.88 5.49 3.20
CA SER A 165 16.09 5.00 4.57
C SER A 165 17.56 5.01 5.01
N VAL A 166 18.51 4.65 4.13
CA VAL A 166 19.95 4.65 4.46
C VAL A 166 20.51 6.07 4.57
N PRO A 167 20.28 6.99 3.60
CA PRO A 167 20.64 8.39 3.75
C PRO A 167 20.04 9.05 4.99
N ALA A 168 18.76 8.77 5.30
CA ALA A 168 18.08 9.33 6.46
C ALA A 168 18.78 8.95 7.78
N GLY A 169 19.15 7.69 7.96
CA GLY A 169 19.90 7.23 9.13
C GLY A 169 21.30 7.87 9.24
N TRP A 170 21.98 8.06 8.11
CA TRP A 170 23.30 8.69 8.08
C TRP A 170 23.27 10.18 8.40
N ILE A 171 22.27 10.92 7.90
CA ILE A 171 22.07 12.34 8.21
C ILE A 171 21.72 12.49 9.70
N ALA A 172 20.83 11.66 10.22
CA ALA A 172 20.38 11.71 11.61
C ALA A 172 21.50 11.47 12.63
N ASP A 173 22.44 10.57 12.35
CA ASP A 173 23.59 10.33 13.24
C ASP A 173 24.60 11.49 13.26
N ARG A 174 24.60 12.36 12.25
CA ARG A 174 25.49 13.53 12.16
C ARG A 174 24.92 14.81 12.77
N THR A 175 23.63 14.83 13.06
CA THR A 175 22.97 15.98 13.68
C THR A 175 23.01 15.91 15.20
N ASN A 176 23.27 17.04 15.86
CA ASN A 176 23.39 17.12 17.33
C ASN A 176 22.06 16.94 18.09
N SER A 177 20.91 17.07 17.40
CA SER A 177 19.57 16.84 17.96
C SER A 177 18.79 15.92 17.01
N ARG A 178 18.01 14.99 17.56
CA ARG A 178 17.20 14.04 16.79
C ARG A 178 15.84 14.63 16.44
N GLN A 179 15.32 15.52 17.29
CA GLN A 179 14.04 16.20 17.13
C GLN A 179 14.00 17.07 15.87
N ALA A 180 15.06 17.82 15.56
CA ALA A 180 15.06 18.71 14.39
C ALA A 180 14.88 17.96 13.05
N PRO A 181 15.66 16.91 12.73
CA PRO A 181 15.42 16.15 11.51
C PRO A 181 14.10 15.36 11.56
N PHE A 182 13.63 14.90 12.72
CA PHE A 182 12.29 14.30 12.87
C PHE A 182 11.16 15.28 12.49
N LEU A 183 11.20 16.50 13.03
CA LEU A 183 10.24 17.57 12.71
C LEU A 183 10.31 17.97 11.23
N SER A 184 11.51 18.02 10.64
CA SER A 184 11.65 18.28 9.21
C SER A 184 10.96 17.22 8.34
N GLY A 185 11.04 15.94 8.75
CA GLY A 185 10.32 14.85 8.11
C GLY A 185 8.81 14.99 8.24
N LEU A 186 8.30 15.34 9.42
CA LEU A 186 6.87 15.58 9.63
C LEU A 186 6.34 16.78 8.84
N ALA A 187 7.10 17.87 8.78
CA ALA A 187 6.75 19.04 7.97
C ALA A 187 6.69 18.69 6.47
N ALA A 188 7.65 17.91 5.98
CA ALA A 188 7.66 17.41 4.61
C ALA A 188 6.47 16.46 4.33
N LEU A 189 6.10 15.60 5.30
CA LEU A 189 4.93 14.73 5.20
C LEU A 189 3.62 15.53 5.12
N LEU A 190 3.48 16.58 5.92
CA LEU A 190 2.33 17.49 5.88
C LEU A 190 2.26 18.22 4.53
N ALA A 191 3.39 18.79 4.07
CA ALA A 191 3.47 19.47 2.78
C ALA A 191 3.11 18.53 1.61
N ALA A 192 3.61 17.29 1.64
CA ALA A 192 3.30 16.28 0.63
C ALA A 192 1.81 15.90 0.65
N THR A 193 1.19 15.80 1.83
CA THR A 193 -0.24 15.51 1.99
C THR A 193 -1.10 16.65 1.42
N ILE A 194 -0.72 17.91 1.67
CA ILE A 194 -1.38 19.08 1.06
C ILE A 194 -1.20 19.08 -0.46
N MET A 195 -0.01 18.71 -0.94
CA MET A 195 0.27 18.64 -2.38
C MET A 195 -0.55 17.54 -3.08
N LEU A 196 -0.80 16.40 -2.43
CA LEU A 196 -1.75 15.39 -2.91
C LEU A 196 -3.19 15.91 -2.92
N ALA A 197 -3.57 16.71 -1.92
CA ALA A 197 -4.92 17.28 -1.82
C ALA A 197 -5.21 18.27 -2.95
N LEU A 198 -4.21 19.07 -3.34
CA LEU A 198 -4.34 20.14 -4.33
C LEU A 198 -3.86 19.74 -5.74
N GLY A 199 -3.26 18.56 -5.89
CA GLY A 199 -2.64 18.09 -7.11
C GLY A 199 -3.64 17.88 -8.25
N LYS A 200 -3.50 18.65 -9.34
CA LYS A 200 -4.35 18.54 -10.54
C LYS A 200 -3.66 17.82 -11.71
N SER A 201 -2.42 17.40 -11.56
CA SER A 201 -1.65 16.70 -12.58
C SER A 201 -0.94 15.47 -12.01
N ILE A 202 -0.78 14.45 -12.85
CA ILE A 202 -0.11 13.19 -12.46
C ILE A 202 1.31 13.47 -11.95
N ALA A 203 2.04 14.40 -12.57
CA ALA A 203 3.39 14.77 -12.14
C ALA A 203 3.42 15.27 -10.69
N VAL A 204 2.48 16.13 -10.30
CA VAL A 204 2.39 16.64 -8.92
C VAL A 204 2.09 15.51 -7.93
N LEU A 205 1.17 14.60 -8.29
CA LEU A 205 0.85 13.45 -7.44
C LEU A 205 2.06 12.53 -7.25
N VAL A 206 2.82 12.26 -8.31
CA VAL A 206 4.04 11.44 -8.24
C VAL A 206 5.09 12.08 -7.34
N VAL A 207 5.35 13.38 -7.51
CA VAL A 207 6.31 14.10 -6.64
C VAL A 207 5.83 14.06 -5.19
N ALA A 208 4.53 14.19 -4.93
CA ALA A 208 3.98 14.15 -3.59
C ALA A 208 4.16 12.78 -2.94
N ARG A 209 3.92 11.68 -3.67
CA ARG A 209 4.16 10.31 -3.18
C ARG A 209 5.63 10.02 -2.88
N ILE A 210 6.54 10.52 -3.74
CA ILE A 210 7.98 10.43 -3.48
C ILE A 210 8.32 11.17 -2.19
N LEU A 211 7.82 12.40 -2.03
CA LEU A 211 8.09 13.20 -0.83
C LEU A 211 7.52 12.54 0.44
N GLN A 212 6.32 11.93 0.37
CA GLN A 212 5.77 11.15 1.48
C GLN A 212 6.65 9.95 1.83
N GLY A 213 7.19 9.23 0.84
CA GLY A 213 8.09 8.11 1.07
C GLY A 213 9.39 8.52 1.76
N VAL A 214 10.04 9.59 1.27
CA VAL A 214 11.23 10.16 1.92
C VAL A 214 10.93 10.58 3.36
N SER A 215 9.80 11.25 3.57
CA SER A 215 9.38 11.72 4.89
C SER A 215 9.12 10.56 5.85
N ALA A 216 8.43 9.51 5.40
CA ALA A 216 8.14 8.32 6.17
C ALA A 216 9.44 7.60 6.60
N ALA A 217 10.42 7.48 5.71
CA ALA A 217 11.71 6.88 6.01
C ALA A 217 12.48 7.64 7.11
N VAL A 218 12.45 8.98 7.05
CA VAL A 218 13.07 9.85 8.08
C VAL A 218 12.37 9.68 9.43
N VAL A 219 11.04 9.81 9.45
CA VAL A 219 10.24 9.75 10.68
C VAL A 219 10.37 8.38 11.36
N TRP A 220 10.27 7.27 10.61
CA TRP A 220 10.42 5.93 11.17
C TRP A 220 11.82 5.68 11.73
N THR A 221 12.86 6.03 10.96
CA THR A 221 14.26 5.77 11.34
C THR A 221 14.64 6.53 12.60
N ILE A 222 14.31 7.83 12.65
CA ILE A 222 14.64 8.67 13.80
C ILE A 222 13.72 8.37 14.98
N GLY A 223 12.44 8.09 14.74
CA GLY A 223 11.47 7.74 15.77
C GLY A 223 11.89 6.51 16.57
N LEU A 224 12.32 5.44 15.91
CA LEU A 224 12.84 4.23 16.57
C LEU A 224 14.10 4.51 17.39
N ALA A 225 14.99 5.37 16.87
CA ALA A 225 16.17 5.81 17.62
C ALA A 225 15.77 6.60 18.88
N MET A 226 14.85 7.55 18.78
CA MET A 226 14.34 8.32 19.92
C MET A 226 13.67 7.44 20.97
N VAL A 227 12.92 6.41 20.54
CA VAL A 227 12.33 5.42 21.45
C VAL A 227 13.43 4.68 22.20
N LEU A 228 14.44 4.17 21.49
CA LEU A 228 15.58 3.48 22.12
C LEU A 228 16.29 4.36 23.15
N ASP A 229 16.57 5.63 22.83
CA ASP A 229 17.19 6.57 23.76
C ASP A 229 16.30 6.87 24.98
N THR A 230 14.98 6.81 24.81
CA THR A 230 14.01 7.10 25.86
C THR A 230 13.84 5.94 26.84
N VAL A 231 13.65 4.72 26.32
CA VAL A 231 13.26 3.56 27.15
C VAL A 231 14.40 2.59 27.43
N GLY A 232 15.51 2.71 26.70
CA GLY A 232 16.64 1.81 26.76
C GLY A 232 16.37 0.45 26.11
N PRO A 233 17.42 -0.38 25.92
CA PRO A 233 17.28 -1.70 25.31
C PRO A 233 16.40 -2.68 26.07
N GLN A 234 16.32 -2.54 27.40
CA GLN A 234 15.68 -3.56 28.25
C GLN A 234 14.16 -3.56 28.14
N ASN A 235 13.55 -2.44 27.73
CA ASN A 235 12.11 -2.28 27.61
C ASN A 235 11.70 -2.01 26.14
N LEU A 236 12.62 -2.20 25.19
CA LEU A 236 12.40 -1.83 23.81
C LEU A 236 11.30 -2.69 23.18
N GLY A 237 11.29 -4.00 23.42
CA GLY A 237 10.30 -4.92 22.88
C GLY A 237 8.88 -4.56 23.28
N LYS A 238 8.63 -4.32 24.57
CA LYS A 238 7.31 -3.90 25.09
C LYS A 238 6.81 -2.62 24.40
N VAL A 239 7.69 -1.65 24.21
CA VAL A 239 7.34 -0.35 23.62
C VAL A 239 7.11 -0.47 22.11
N ILE A 240 7.96 -1.21 21.39
CA ILE A 240 7.75 -1.50 19.96
C ILE A 240 6.46 -2.28 19.74
N GLY A 241 6.19 -3.29 20.58
CA GLY A 241 4.93 -4.04 20.54
C GLY A 241 3.72 -3.13 20.78
N SER A 242 3.83 -2.18 21.72
CA SER A 242 2.77 -1.18 21.96
C SER A 242 2.59 -0.22 20.79
N ILE A 243 3.66 0.19 20.11
CA ILE A 243 3.60 1.06 18.93
C ILE A 243 2.80 0.38 17.82
N PHE A 244 3.14 -0.87 17.49
CA PHE A 244 2.42 -1.61 16.45
C PHE A 244 0.96 -1.86 16.81
N SER A 245 0.65 -2.15 18.08
CA SER A 245 -0.74 -2.27 18.53
C SER A 245 -1.54 -0.98 18.36
N ILE A 246 -0.95 0.19 18.64
CA ILE A 246 -1.62 1.49 18.43
C ILE A 246 -1.81 1.76 16.93
N ILE A 247 -0.83 1.39 16.08
CA ILE A 247 -0.94 1.52 14.62
C ILE A 247 -2.16 0.77 14.10
N SER A 248 -2.43 -0.45 14.59
CA SER A 248 -3.61 -1.23 14.20
C SER A 248 -4.93 -0.52 14.48
N ILE A 249 -5.03 0.32 15.52
CA ILE A 249 -6.23 1.15 15.74
C ILE A 249 -6.44 2.13 14.59
N GLY A 250 -5.36 2.77 14.14
CA GLY A 250 -5.38 3.68 13.00
C GLY A 250 -5.78 2.97 11.71
N GLU A 251 -5.21 1.78 11.46
CA GLU A 251 -5.52 0.95 10.29
C GLU A 251 -6.99 0.51 10.26
N LEU A 252 -7.57 0.17 11.41
CA LEU A 252 -8.99 -0.16 11.53
C LEU A 252 -9.92 1.04 11.33
N MET A 253 -9.55 2.19 11.90
CA MET A 253 -10.39 3.39 11.89
C MET A 253 -10.32 4.13 10.55
N ALA A 254 -9.20 4.05 9.83
CA ALA A 254 -8.95 4.86 8.63
C ALA A 254 -9.92 4.56 7.47
N PRO A 255 -10.19 3.30 7.06
CA PRO A 255 -11.15 3.00 5.99
C PRO A 255 -12.58 3.41 6.35
N VAL A 256 -12.97 3.20 7.62
CA VAL A 256 -14.33 3.52 8.09
C VAL A 256 -14.57 5.02 8.11
N ILE A 257 -13.68 5.78 8.77
CA ILE A 257 -13.79 7.24 8.84
C ILE A 257 -13.56 7.86 7.47
N GLY A 258 -12.56 7.39 6.72
CA GLY A 258 -12.23 7.87 5.38
C GLY A 258 -13.39 7.67 4.40
N GLY A 259 -14.03 6.49 4.41
CA GLY A 259 -15.18 6.19 3.56
C GLY A 259 -16.40 7.06 3.88
N ILE A 260 -16.78 7.16 5.16
CA ILE A 260 -17.91 8.01 5.61
C ILE A 260 -17.66 9.48 5.26
N LEU A 261 -16.44 9.97 5.50
CA LEU A 261 -16.09 11.35 5.26
C LEU A 261 -16.04 11.68 3.75
N TYR A 262 -15.55 10.74 2.94
CA TYR A 262 -15.55 10.85 1.48
C TYR A 262 -16.97 10.97 0.92
N GLU A 263 -17.92 10.17 1.40
CA GLU A 263 -19.31 10.22 0.95
C GLU A 263 -19.97 11.59 1.24
N ARG A 264 -19.65 12.19 2.40
CA ARG A 264 -20.27 13.45 2.85
C ARG A 264 -19.61 14.70 2.28
N THR A 265 -18.29 14.71 2.19
CA THR A 265 -17.48 15.93 1.95
C THR A 265 -16.54 15.80 0.74
N GLY A 266 -16.57 14.67 0.06
CA GLY A 266 -15.63 14.34 -1.01
C GLY A 266 -14.19 14.20 -0.51
N TYR A 267 -13.25 14.21 -1.46
CA TYR A 267 -11.83 14.06 -1.21
C TYR A 267 -11.24 15.16 -0.31
N THR A 268 -11.75 16.39 -0.43
CA THR A 268 -11.28 17.54 0.36
C THR A 268 -11.42 17.35 1.87
N GLY A 269 -12.50 16.73 2.36
CA GLY A 269 -12.64 16.46 3.79
C GLY A 269 -11.69 15.39 4.30
N VAL A 270 -11.47 14.32 3.52
CA VAL A 270 -10.52 13.24 3.85
C VAL A 270 -9.11 13.78 4.02
N PHE A 271 -8.65 14.59 3.06
CA PHE A 271 -7.32 15.21 3.14
C PHE A 271 -7.23 16.29 4.22
N GLY A 272 -8.31 17.04 4.46
CA GLY A 272 -8.38 18.00 5.55
C GLY A 272 -8.23 17.35 6.92
N LEU A 273 -8.91 16.23 7.16
CA LEU A 273 -8.77 15.45 8.40
C LEU A 273 -7.34 14.91 8.56
N GLY A 274 -6.78 14.30 7.51
CA GLY A 274 -5.41 13.79 7.53
C GLY A 274 -4.38 14.89 7.82
N ALA A 275 -4.51 16.06 7.18
CA ALA A 275 -3.66 17.21 7.45
C ALA A 275 -3.82 17.75 8.89
N GLY A 276 -5.04 17.75 9.43
CA GLY A 276 -5.31 18.16 10.81
C GLY A 276 -4.65 17.23 11.84
N ILE A 277 -4.76 15.92 11.65
CA ILE A 277 -4.10 14.92 12.51
C ILE A 277 -2.57 15.07 12.44
N LEU A 278 -2.01 15.22 11.23
CA LEU A 278 -0.57 15.45 11.06
C LEU A 278 -0.10 16.77 11.68
N GLY A 279 -0.90 17.84 11.58
CA GLY A 279 -0.62 19.12 12.21
C GLY A 279 -0.62 19.02 13.74
N LEU A 280 -1.57 18.25 14.31
CA LEU A 280 -1.61 17.95 15.73
C LEU A 280 -0.38 17.13 16.18
N ASP A 281 0.01 16.10 15.42
CA ASP A 281 1.22 15.32 15.70
C ASP A 281 2.48 16.21 15.67
N PHE A 282 2.61 17.08 14.66
CA PHE A 282 3.71 18.05 14.58
C PHE A 282 3.75 18.97 15.80
N LEU A 283 2.60 19.48 16.25
CA LEU A 283 2.51 20.32 17.45
C LEU A 283 2.88 19.54 18.72
N MET A 284 2.36 18.33 18.89
CA MET A 284 2.72 17.47 20.02
C MET A 284 4.23 17.21 20.06
N ARG A 285 4.87 17.00 18.90
CA ARG A 285 6.30 16.75 18.78
C ARG A 285 7.17 17.98 19.03
N LEU A 286 6.66 19.19 18.80
CA LEU A 286 7.32 20.42 19.23
C LEU A 286 7.35 20.55 20.76
N LEU A 287 6.32 20.05 21.45
CA LEU A 287 6.20 20.11 22.91
C LEU A 287 7.02 19.03 23.63
N VAL A 288 7.49 17.99 22.91
CA VAL A 288 8.35 16.95 23.49
C VAL A 288 9.74 17.53 23.74
N ILE A 289 10.13 17.65 25.01
CA ILE A 289 11.49 18.02 25.40
C ILE A 289 12.37 16.77 25.34
N GLU A 290 13.43 16.80 24.52
CA GLU A 290 14.40 15.70 24.47
C GLU A 290 15.06 15.50 25.83
N LYS A 291 15.22 14.25 26.29
CA LYS A 291 15.90 13.93 27.56
C LYS A 291 17.29 14.60 27.68
N ARG A 292 18.00 14.77 26.55
CA ARG A 292 19.31 15.42 26.50
C ARG A 292 19.24 16.94 26.69
N VAL A 293 18.16 17.58 26.22
CA VAL A 293 17.90 19.00 26.46
C VAL A 293 17.47 19.19 27.91
N ALA A 294 16.63 18.29 28.45
CA ALA A 294 16.26 18.26 29.87
C ALA A 294 17.46 18.03 30.81
N ALA A 295 18.46 17.24 30.39
CA ALA A 295 19.70 17.03 31.14
C ALA A 295 20.47 18.35 31.37
N LYS A 296 20.49 19.26 30.38
CA LYS A 296 21.12 20.58 30.52
C LYS A 296 20.42 21.48 31.57
N PHE A 297 19.11 21.30 31.77
CA PHE A 297 18.34 22.05 32.77
C PHE A 297 18.41 21.46 34.18
N THR A 298 18.75 20.18 34.31
CA THR A 298 18.92 19.52 35.62
C THR A 298 20.32 19.74 36.20
N ASP A 299 21.33 19.89 35.36
CA ASP A 299 22.69 20.28 35.79
C ASP A 299 22.83 21.78 36.15
N SER A 300 21.79 22.60 35.95
CA SER A 300 21.82 24.06 36.15
C SER A 300 21.03 24.56 37.37
N ALA A 301 20.60 23.68 38.28
CA ALA A 301 19.97 24.13 39.52
C ALA A 301 21.02 24.82 40.43
N PRO A 302 20.78 26.04 40.95
CA PRO A 302 21.70 26.68 41.88
C PRO A 302 21.76 25.87 43.18
N ASP A 303 22.97 25.61 43.67
CA ASP A 303 23.22 24.98 44.97
C ASP A 303 22.48 25.74 46.09
N GLY A 304 21.38 25.15 46.55
CA GLY A 304 20.56 25.62 47.67
C GLY A 304 20.66 24.65 48.83
N GLU A 305 20.99 25.19 50.00
CA GLU A 305 21.43 24.56 51.24
C GLU A 305 20.54 23.43 51.81
N GLY A 306 21.17 22.35 52.26
CA GLY A 306 20.87 21.71 53.55
C GLY A 306 19.91 20.51 53.62
N ASN A 307 20.42 19.28 53.47
CA ASN A 307 20.36 18.24 54.52
C ASN A 307 21.21 16.98 54.16
N PRO A 308 22.06 16.45 55.06
CA PRO A 308 22.98 15.37 54.76
C PRO A 308 22.41 13.99 55.12
N THR A 309 21.66 13.37 54.21
CA THR A 309 21.40 11.92 54.25
C THR A 309 21.12 11.40 52.85
N GLU A 310 22.17 11.25 52.05
CA GLU A 310 22.29 10.23 50.99
C GLU A 310 23.72 10.32 50.41
N PRO A 311 24.48 9.21 50.34
CA PRO A 311 25.84 9.29 49.81
C PRO A 311 25.79 9.53 48.29
N ARG A 312 26.19 10.75 47.90
CA ARG A 312 26.62 11.13 46.53
C ARG A 312 27.60 10.08 46.00
N ILE A 313 27.23 9.40 44.91
CA ILE A 313 28.14 8.53 44.15
C ILE A 313 29.08 9.43 43.33
N GLU A 314 30.08 10.00 44.01
CA GLU A 314 31.32 10.46 43.38
C GLU A 314 32.19 9.23 43.15
N GLY A 315 32.23 8.72 41.91
CA GLY A 315 32.98 7.51 41.65
C GLY A 315 32.97 6.99 40.22
N ARG A 316 33.13 7.84 39.20
CA ARG A 316 33.39 7.37 37.82
C ARG A 316 34.86 7.43 37.39
N ALA A 317 35.76 7.82 38.28
CA ALA A 317 37.19 7.88 37.98
C ALA A 317 38.04 7.37 39.14
N LYS A 318 37.88 6.09 39.49
CA LYS A 318 38.86 5.23 40.21
C LYS A 318 38.18 3.91 40.61
N MET A 319 37.92 3.06 39.62
CA MET A 319 37.70 1.62 39.84
C MET A 319 38.25 0.83 38.65
N THR A 320 39.40 1.28 38.16
CA THR A 320 40.39 0.38 37.58
C THR A 320 41.34 0.02 38.71
N THR A 321 41.78 -1.24 38.74
CA THR A 321 42.67 -1.90 39.73
C THR A 321 41.99 -2.50 40.97
N GLU A 322 42.03 -3.83 41.01
CA GLU A 322 41.88 -4.72 42.17
C GLU A 322 40.48 -5.12 42.66
N LEU A 323 39.84 -6.03 41.90
CA LEU A 323 39.17 -7.21 42.49
C LEU A 323 39.11 -8.33 41.45
N GLY A 324 40.09 -9.22 41.53
CA GLY A 324 40.12 -10.45 40.74
C GLY A 324 39.15 -11.51 41.27
N THR A 325 38.81 -12.43 40.36
CA THR A 325 38.33 -13.80 40.58
C THR A 325 36.86 -14.01 40.94
N LYS A 326 35.99 -14.05 39.90
CA LYS A 326 35.22 -15.26 39.51
C LYS A 326 34.35 -14.98 38.26
N HIS A 327 34.68 -15.65 37.16
CA HIS A 327 33.89 -15.78 35.92
C HIS A 327 33.43 -14.52 35.16
N GLN A 328 34.37 -13.69 34.72
CA GLN A 328 34.12 -12.75 33.63
C GLN A 328 34.46 -13.43 32.29
N LYS A 329 33.44 -13.86 31.54
CA LYS A 329 33.61 -14.29 30.14
C LYS A 329 34.19 -13.11 29.36
N ARG A 330 35.46 -13.20 28.97
CA ARG A 330 36.16 -12.22 28.11
C ARG A 330 35.30 -11.88 26.89
N THR A 331 34.78 -10.66 26.81
CA THR A 331 34.22 -10.11 25.58
C THR A 331 35.37 -9.85 24.59
N PRO A 332 35.30 -10.33 23.33
CA PRO A 332 36.40 -10.18 22.38
C PRO A 332 36.66 -8.71 22.03
N TYR A 333 37.94 -8.32 21.93
CA TYR A 333 38.39 -7.05 21.34
C TYR A 333 38.46 -7.22 19.81
N TYR A 334 37.87 -6.29 19.04
CA TYR A 334 37.81 -6.39 17.57
C TYR A 334 38.80 -5.38 16.93
N PRO A 335 39.84 -5.82 16.19
CA PRO A 335 40.86 -4.92 15.68
C PRO A 335 40.34 -4.00 14.56
N GLY A 336 40.63 -2.70 14.69
CA GLY A 336 40.05 -1.60 13.90
C GLY A 336 40.54 -1.40 12.46
N ASN A 337 41.14 -2.40 11.80
CA ASN A 337 41.79 -2.19 10.50
C ASN A 337 41.36 -3.14 9.35
N GLN A 338 40.15 -3.69 9.39
CA GLN A 338 39.59 -4.46 8.27
C GLN A 338 38.24 -3.89 7.81
N ARG A 339 38.13 -3.67 6.49
CA ARG A 339 36.98 -3.12 5.72
C ARG A 339 35.70 -2.90 6.54
N LYS A 340 35.37 -1.60 6.72
CA LYS A 340 34.32 -0.97 7.53
C LYS A 340 32.88 -1.57 7.51
N TYR A 341 32.59 -2.59 6.71
CA TYR A 341 31.22 -3.12 6.52
C TYR A 341 31.09 -4.65 6.56
N THR A 342 32.17 -5.42 6.43
CA THR A 342 32.08 -6.81 5.93
C THR A 342 32.10 -7.94 6.99
N ARG A 343 32.19 -7.65 8.30
CA ARG A 343 32.26 -8.69 9.35
C ARG A 343 31.17 -8.64 10.43
N PHE A 344 30.05 -7.98 10.12
CA PHE A 344 28.83 -7.91 10.94
C PHE A 344 27.76 -8.94 10.55
N ALA A 345 28.11 -9.92 9.70
CA ALA A 345 27.18 -10.48 8.73
C ALA A 345 26.03 -11.32 9.31
N LYS A 346 26.28 -12.34 10.14
CA LYS A 346 25.25 -13.37 10.38
C LYS A 346 24.04 -12.91 11.23
N SER A 347 24.28 -12.32 12.42
CA SER A 347 23.19 -11.88 13.32
C SER A 347 22.42 -10.67 12.78
N ARG A 348 23.10 -9.79 12.02
CA ARG A 348 22.48 -8.64 11.38
C ARG A 348 21.64 -9.06 10.16
N ILE A 349 22.11 -10.02 9.37
CA ILE A 349 21.30 -10.57 8.26
C ILE A 349 20.02 -11.22 8.81
N SER A 350 20.07 -11.91 9.96
CA SER A 350 18.84 -12.46 10.55
C SER A 350 17.84 -11.36 10.92
N SER A 351 18.23 -10.28 11.61
CA SER A 351 17.27 -9.22 11.98
C SER A 351 16.64 -8.55 10.76
N LEU A 352 17.41 -8.34 9.69
CA LEU A 352 16.94 -7.78 8.42
C LEU A 352 15.97 -8.73 7.69
N CYS A 353 16.26 -10.04 7.73
CA CYS A 353 15.36 -11.06 7.20
C CYS A 353 14.03 -11.10 7.97
N LEU A 354 14.07 -11.00 9.31
CA LEU A 354 12.84 -10.89 10.12
C LEU A 354 12.03 -9.66 9.72
N ALA A 355 12.68 -8.50 9.61
CA ALA A 355 12.00 -7.25 9.23
C ALA A 355 11.34 -7.35 7.84
N PHE A 356 12.03 -7.94 6.87
CA PHE A 356 11.50 -8.15 5.52
C PHE A 356 10.27 -9.08 5.53
N VAL A 357 10.39 -10.26 6.14
CA VAL A 357 9.29 -11.25 6.12
C VAL A 357 8.10 -10.77 6.95
N GLN A 358 8.34 -10.13 8.10
CA GLN A 358 7.28 -9.49 8.90
C GLN A 358 6.51 -8.45 8.07
N ALA A 359 7.23 -7.54 7.41
CA ALA A 359 6.61 -6.51 6.58
C ALA A 359 5.87 -7.09 5.38
N SER A 360 6.45 -8.10 4.72
CA SER A 360 5.76 -8.80 3.63
C SER A 360 4.45 -9.41 4.11
N LEU A 361 4.41 -10.10 5.25
CA LEU A 361 3.16 -10.66 5.79
C LEU A 361 2.11 -9.59 6.06
N LEU A 362 2.48 -8.47 6.69
CA LEU A 362 1.55 -7.35 6.92
C LEU A 362 0.93 -6.85 5.62
N ALA A 363 1.77 -6.60 4.62
CA ALA A 363 1.32 -6.05 3.34
C ALA A 363 0.53 -7.06 2.48
N VAL A 364 0.82 -8.36 2.62
CA VAL A 364 0.06 -9.43 1.95
C VAL A 364 -1.38 -9.46 2.43
N TYR A 365 -1.63 -9.29 3.72
CA TYR A 365 -2.98 -9.25 4.26
C TYR A 365 -3.76 -8.04 3.73
N ASP A 366 -3.16 -6.85 3.72
CA ASP A 366 -3.75 -5.64 3.15
C ASP A 366 -4.23 -5.83 1.72
N ALA A 367 -3.39 -6.47 0.88
CA ALA A 367 -3.68 -6.63 -0.55
C ALA A 367 -4.65 -7.79 -0.84
N THR A 368 -4.59 -8.86 -0.06
CA THR A 368 -5.27 -10.11 -0.41
C THR A 368 -6.59 -10.32 0.32
N ILE A 369 -6.76 -9.82 1.55
CA ILE A 369 -8.02 -9.96 2.29
C ILE A 369 -9.20 -9.30 1.56
N PRO A 370 -9.11 -8.04 1.08
CA PRO A 370 -10.24 -7.41 0.40
C PRO A 370 -10.61 -8.13 -0.88
N THR A 371 -9.61 -8.50 -1.68
CA THR A 371 -9.81 -9.17 -2.96
C THR A 371 -10.37 -10.58 -2.74
N GLU A 372 -9.93 -11.30 -1.71
CA GLU A 372 -10.46 -12.63 -1.40
C GLU A 372 -11.88 -12.56 -0.84
N ALA A 373 -12.16 -11.58 0.01
CA ALA A 373 -13.50 -11.37 0.55
C ALA A 373 -14.51 -11.03 -0.55
N GLN A 374 -14.07 -10.31 -1.58
CA GLN A 374 -14.90 -10.04 -2.75
C GLN A 374 -15.14 -11.31 -3.55
N THR A 375 -14.09 -12.07 -3.89
CA THR A 375 -14.22 -13.30 -4.71
C THR A 375 -14.98 -14.43 -4.01
N LEU A 376 -14.71 -14.68 -2.73
CA LEU A 376 -15.26 -15.82 -2.00
C LEU A 376 -16.60 -15.51 -1.33
N PHE A 377 -16.83 -14.24 -0.94
CA PHE A 377 -18.03 -13.87 -0.16
C PHE A 377 -18.93 -12.83 -0.82
N ASP A 378 -18.60 -12.31 -2.01
CA ASP A 378 -19.29 -11.19 -2.65
C ASP A 378 -19.45 -9.99 -1.69
N PHE A 379 -18.42 -9.73 -0.88
CA PHE A 379 -18.45 -8.64 0.09
C PHE A 379 -18.25 -7.30 -0.59
N SER A 380 -19.06 -6.31 -0.17
CA SER A 380 -18.80 -4.91 -0.51
C SER A 380 -17.49 -4.44 0.15
N PRO A 381 -16.85 -3.36 -0.35
CA PRO A 381 -15.61 -2.83 0.23
C PRO A 381 -15.69 -2.56 1.74
N LEU A 382 -16.85 -2.09 2.22
CA LEU A 382 -17.10 -1.88 3.65
C LEU A 382 -17.06 -3.20 4.44
N LYS A 383 -17.72 -4.26 3.94
CA LYS A 383 -17.74 -5.57 4.60
C LYS A 383 -16.38 -6.25 4.57
N ALA A 384 -15.64 -6.11 3.46
CA ALA A 384 -14.27 -6.57 3.35
C ALA A 384 -13.34 -5.86 4.35
N GLY A 385 -13.49 -4.53 4.51
CA GLY A 385 -12.77 -3.76 5.52
C GLY A 385 -13.04 -4.21 6.96
N LEU A 386 -14.27 -4.66 7.28
CA LEU A 386 -14.60 -5.18 8.61
C LEU A 386 -13.86 -6.49 8.96
N LEU A 387 -13.33 -7.22 7.99
CA LEU A 387 -12.55 -8.45 8.24
C LEU A 387 -11.20 -8.15 8.90
N PHE A 388 -10.64 -6.96 8.69
CA PHE A 388 -9.41 -6.53 9.38
C PHE A 388 -9.62 -6.43 10.88
N ILE A 389 -10.84 -6.20 11.39
CA ILE A 389 -11.13 -6.24 12.83
C ILE A 389 -10.74 -7.61 13.42
N ALA A 390 -11.01 -8.70 12.69
CA ALA A 390 -10.65 -10.03 13.15
C ALA A 390 -9.13 -10.21 13.23
N LEU A 391 -8.37 -9.65 12.28
CA LEU A 391 -6.91 -9.68 12.24
C LEU A 391 -6.26 -8.79 13.31
N ASP A 392 -6.74 -7.55 13.43
CA ASP A 392 -6.07 -6.49 14.16
C ASP A 392 -6.42 -6.44 15.64
N VAL A 393 -7.61 -6.90 16.06
CA VAL A 393 -7.97 -6.94 17.49
C VAL A 393 -7.02 -7.82 18.29
N PRO A 394 -6.71 -9.07 17.89
CA PRO A 394 -5.69 -9.87 18.55
C PRO A 394 -4.32 -9.19 18.57
N TYR A 395 -3.95 -8.51 17.48
CA TYR A 395 -2.67 -7.79 17.39
C TYR A 395 -2.60 -6.61 18.36
N LEU A 396 -3.66 -5.80 18.43
CA LEU A 396 -3.82 -4.70 19.37
C LEU A 396 -3.69 -5.18 20.83
N LEU A 397 -4.35 -6.27 21.19
CA LEU A 397 -4.37 -6.76 22.57
C LEU A 397 -3.06 -7.46 22.97
N LEU A 398 -2.46 -8.23 22.06
CA LEU A 398 -1.30 -9.07 22.38
C LEU A 398 0.04 -8.41 22.10
N GLY A 399 0.12 -7.36 21.27
CA GLY A 399 1.39 -6.72 20.91
C GLY A 399 2.24 -6.25 22.09
N PRO A 400 1.69 -5.57 23.13
CA PRO A 400 2.48 -5.17 24.30
C PRO A 400 2.97 -6.37 25.13
N VAL A 401 2.14 -7.41 25.22
CA VAL A 401 2.45 -8.65 25.97
C VAL A 401 3.53 -9.45 25.25
N ALA A 402 3.41 -9.59 23.93
CA ALA A 402 4.41 -10.21 23.07
C ALA A 402 5.74 -9.44 23.12
N GLY A 403 5.68 -8.11 23.06
CA GLY A 403 6.85 -7.25 23.22
C GLY A 403 7.54 -7.42 24.58
N TRP A 404 6.76 -7.48 25.67
CA TRP A 404 7.30 -7.79 27.00
C TRP A 404 7.92 -9.19 27.07
N ALA A 405 7.33 -10.18 26.40
CA ALA A 405 7.88 -11.53 26.34
C ALA A 405 9.21 -11.57 25.57
N VAL A 406 9.37 -10.76 24.52
CA VAL A 406 10.64 -10.57 23.80
C VAL A 406 11.72 -10.02 24.74
N ASP A 407 11.40 -8.97 25.49
CA ASP A 407 12.34 -8.36 26.44
C ASP A 407 12.77 -9.34 27.55
N ARG A 408 11.84 -10.17 28.05
CA ARG A 408 12.09 -11.08 29.18
C ARG A 408 12.73 -12.41 28.77
N TYR A 409 12.27 -13.01 27.68
CA TYR A 409 12.67 -14.37 27.26
C TYR A 409 13.64 -14.39 26.07
N GLY A 410 13.91 -13.22 25.50
CA GLY A 410 14.82 -13.02 24.37
C GLY A 410 14.16 -13.14 23.00
N THR A 411 14.77 -12.47 22.02
CA THR A 411 14.33 -12.39 20.61
C THR A 411 14.21 -13.76 19.94
N LYS A 412 15.15 -14.67 20.21
CA LYS A 412 15.19 -16.02 19.61
C LYS A 412 13.89 -16.79 19.80
N ARG A 413 13.41 -16.88 21.06
CA ARG A 413 12.24 -17.71 21.40
C ARG A 413 10.99 -17.13 20.76
N ALA A 414 10.82 -15.81 20.86
CA ALA A 414 9.69 -15.11 20.26
C ALA A 414 9.67 -15.26 18.73
N ALA A 415 10.81 -15.09 18.04
CA ALA A 415 10.89 -15.26 16.59
C ALA A 415 10.54 -16.70 16.16
N VAL A 416 11.12 -17.71 16.81
CA VAL A 416 10.85 -19.12 16.47
C VAL A 416 9.39 -19.50 16.73
N ILE A 417 8.83 -19.09 17.88
CA ILE A 417 7.43 -19.38 18.23
C ILE A 417 6.47 -18.61 17.32
N GLY A 418 6.71 -17.32 17.07
CA GLY A 418 5.85 -16.47 16.26
C GLY A 418 5.82 -16.91 14.79
N PHE A 419 6.99 -17.03 14.15
CA PHE A 419 7.05 -17.51 12.76
C PHE A 419 6.62 -18.97 12.65
N GLY A 420 6.92 -19.82 13.64
CA GLY A 420 6.45 -21.20 13.69
C GLY A 420 4.93 -21.31 13.83
N TRP A 421 4.29 -20.41 14.57
CA TRP A 421 2.84 -20.30 14.70
C TRP A 421 2.18 -19.86 13.39
N MET A 422 2.81 -18.95 12.64
CA MET A 422 2.29 -18.51 11.35
C MET A 422 2.19 -19.66 10.34
N VAL A 423 3.06 -20.67 10.39
CA VAL A 423 3.07 -21.79 9.42
C VAL A 423 1.73 -22.55 9.36
N PRO A 424 1.24 -23.17 10.44
CA PRO A 424 -0.03 -23.89 10.38
C PRO A 424 -1.20 -22.96 10.09
N VAL A 425 -1.20 -21.72 10.60
CA VAL A 425 -2.32 -20.80 10.41
C VAL A 425 -2.42 -20.30 8.96
N LEU A 426 -1.29 -20.03 8.30
CA LEU A 426 -1.23 -19.71 6.87
C LEU A 426 -1.67 -20.91 6.02
N ILE A 427 -1.28 -22.13 6.38
CA ILE A 427 -1.74 -23.34 5.68
C ILE A 427 -3.26 -23.51 5.83
N LEU A 428 -3.81 -23.22 7.01
CA LEU A 428 -5.25 -23.32 7.28
C LEU A 428 -6.08 -22.30 6.49
N LEU A 429 -5.51 -21.17 6.04
CA LEU A 429 -6.18 -20.23 5.13
C LEU A 429 -6.51 -20.83 3.75
N ARG A 430 -6.10 -22.07 3.47
CA ARG A 430 -6.55 -22.84 2.30
C ARG A 430 -7.93 -23.48 2.48
N LEU A 431 -8.40 -23.64 3.72
CA LEU A 431 -9.68 -24.32 4.01
C LEU A 431 -10.93 -23.55 3.55
N PRO A 432 -10.99 -22.21 3.61
CA PRO A 432 -12.12 -21.45 3.11
C PRO A 432 -12.30 -21.66 1.60
N SER A 433 -13.32 -22.44 1.23
CA SER A 433 -13.70 -22.69 -0.16
C SER A 433 -15.20 -22.96 -0.28
N ASP A 434 -15.78 -22.65 -1.44
CA ASP A 434 -17.22 -22.83 -1.70
C ASP A 434 -17.68 -24.29 -1.64
N GLU A 435 -16.76 -25.23 -1.84
CA GLU A 435 -17.04 -26.67 -1.82
C GLU A 435 -17.13 -27.25 -0.41
N MET A 436 -16.47 -26.64 0.59
CA MET A 436 -16.29 -27.22 1.92
C MET A 436 -17.40 -26.83 2.91
N LEU A 437 -17.86 -25.58 2.88
CA LEU A 437 -18.81 -25.06 3.87
C LEU A 437 -19.82 -24.08 3.26
N PRO A 438 -21.06 -24.02 3.77
CA PRO A 438 -22.00 -22.96 3.43
C PRO A 438 -21.39 -21.58 3.71
N LYS A 439 -21.69 -20.60 2.84
CA LYS A 439 -21.14 -19.23 2.85
C LYS A 439 -21.08 -18.59 4.24
N SER A 440 -22.15 -18.73 5.04
CA SER A 440 -22.20 -18.18 6.41
C SER A 440 -21.19 -18.80 7.38
N LYS A 441 -20.97 -20.12 7.31
CA LYS A 441 -19.96 -20.81 8.13
C LYS A 441 -18.54 -20.55 7.62
N ASN A 442 -18.40 -20.36 6.31
CA ASN A 442 -17.12 -20.07 5.68
C ASN A 442 -16.57 -18.69 6.11
N ILE A 443 -17.44 -17.68 6.21
CA ILE A 443 -17.08 -16.36 6.76
C ILE A 443 -16.57 -16.47 8.20
N ILE A 444 -17.26 -17.24 9.06
CA ILE A 444 -16.84 -17.42 10.46
C ILE A 444 -15.48 -18.12 10.54
N LEU A 445 -15.27 -19.17 9.74
CA LEU A 445 -13.99 -19.86 9.65
C LEU A 445 -12.88 -18.89 9.21
N TYR A 446 -13.12 -18.08 8.16
CA TYR A 446 -12.15 -17.11 7.68
C TYR A 446 -11.79 -16.08 8.75
N CYS A 447 -12.78 -15.48 9.43
CA CYS A 447 -12.55 -14.56 10.54
C CYS A 447 -11.74 -15.22 11.69
N ALA A 448 -12.04 -16.47 12.03
CA ALA A 448 -11.29 -17.19 13.07
C ALA A 448 -9.82 -17.40 12.66
N LEU A 449 -9.56 -17.75 11.40
CA LEU A 449 -8.20 -17.91 10.89
C LEU A 449 -7.45 -16.57 10.80
N LEU A 450 -8.12 -15.49 10.40
CA LEU A 450 -7.54 -14.13 10.46
C LEU A 450 -7.17 -13.75 11.89
N ALA A 451 -8.01 -14.07 12.88
CA ALA A 451 -7.71 -13.81 14.27
C ALA A 451 -6.47 -14.58 14.77
N LEU A 452 -6.32 -15.84 14.36
CA LEU A 452 -5.12 -16.62 14.66
C LEU A 452 -3.86 -16.05 13.99
N ASN A 453 -3.98 -15.47 12.78
CA ASN A 453 -2.89 -14.76 12.13
C ASN A 453 -2.54 -13.46 12.88
N GLY A 454 -3.54 -12.75 13.40
CA GLY A 454 -3.35 -11.58 14.26
C GLY A 454 -2.50 -11.87 15.50
N VAL A 455 -2.73 -13.03 16.13
CA VAL A 455 -1.89 -13.53 17.23
C VAL A 455 -0.43 -13.71 16.78
N GLY A 456 -0.22 -14.31 15.61
CA GLY A 456 1.13 -14.51 15.06
C GLY A 456 1.83 -13.20 14.72
N LEU A 457 1.13 -12.25 14.09
CA LEU A 457 1.61 -10.90 13.78
C LEU A 457 2.04 -10.15 15.05
N ALA A 458 1.28 -10.27 16.14
CA ALA A 458 1.63 -9.72 17.43
C ALA A 458 2.99 -10.21 17.96
N VAL A 459 3.25 -11.51 17.83
CA VAL A 459 4.48 -12.14 18.32
C VAL A 459 5.69 -11.77 17.46
N ILE A 460 5.53 -11.68 16.14
CA ILE A 460 6.64 -11.34 15.23
C ILE A 460 6.89 -9.83 15.10
N GLY A 461 6.05 -8.98 15.71
CA GLY A 461 6.10 -7.52 15.55
C GLY A 461 7.37 -6.83 16.06
N SER A 462 7.91 -7.28 17.19
CA SER A 462 9.04 -6.64 17.89
C SER A 462 10.42 -7.33 17.75
N PRO A 463 10.56 -8.66 17.51
CA PRO A 463 11.86 -9.33 17.45
C PRO A 463 12.87 -8.74 16.47
N SER A 464 12.42 -8.25 15.31
CA SER A 464 13.30 -7.68 14.27
C SER A 464 14.06 -6.45 14.78
N VAL A 465 13.34 -5.49 15.36
CA VAL A 465 13.86 -4.22 15.90
C VAL A 465 14.72 -4.46 17.14
N VAL A 466 14.29 -5.36 18.03
CA VAL A 466 15.03 -5.67 19.27
C VAL A 466 16.33 -6.40 18.97
N GLU A 467 16.32 -7.39 18.06
CA GLU A 467 17.54 -8.10 17.65
C GLU A 467 18.53 -7.16 16.97
N ALA A 468 18.06 -6.30 16.07
CA ALA A 468 18.92 -5.30 15.42
C ALA A 468 19.64 -4.43 16.45
N SER A 469 18.90 -3.99 17.47
CA SER A 469 19.42 -3.14 18.55
C SER A 469 20.42 -3.87 19.44
N ASP A 470 20.12 -5.10 19.85
CA ASP A 470 21.00 -5.91 20.71
C ASP A 470 22.33 -6.24 20.00
N VAL A 471 22.29 -6.56 18.70
CA VAL A 471 23.49 -6.83 17.89
C VAL A 471 24.42 -5.60 17.85
N VAL A 472 23.87 -4.41 17.62
CA VAL A 472 24.66 -3.18 17.58
C VAL A 472 25.19 -2.81 18.95
N GLN A 473 24.39 -2.93 20.00
CA GLN A 473 24.83 -2.65 21.37
C GLN A 473 25.99 -3.53 21.81
N LYS A 474 25.93 -4.83 21.49
CA LYS A 474 27.03 -5.76 21.78
C LYS A 474 28.32 -5.34 21.08
N TYR A 475 28.22 -4.85 19.85
CA TYR A 475 29.39 -4.40 19.10
C TYR A 475 29.93 -3.06 19.61
N ASP A 476 29.05 -2.10 19.90
CA ASP A 476 29.42 -0.78 20.43
C ASP A 476 30.13 -0.92 21.79
N LYS A 477 29.61 -1.75 22.68
CA LYS A 477 30.27 -2.10 23.95
C LYS A 477 31.62 -2.80 23.76
N ALA A 478 31.76 -3.61 22.72
CA ALA A 478 33.02 -4.29 22.42
C ALA A 478 34.07 -3.38 21.76
N ASN A 479 33.64 -2.23 21.20
CA ASN A 479 34.49 -1.27 20.51
C ASN A 479 34.18 0.18 20.95
N PRO A 480 34.49 0.55 22.21
CA PRO A 480 34.20 1.88 22.71
C PRO A 480 34.86 2.96 21.84
N GLY A 481 34.09 3.97 21.43
CA GLY A 481 34.57 5.10 20.62
C GLY A 481 34.63 4.85 19.11
N PHE A 482 34.34 3.64 18.61
CA PHE A 482 34.37 3.33 17.18
C PHE A 482 33.27 4.06 16.38
N PHE A 483 32.10 4.29 16.98
CA PHE A 483 30.94 4.92 16.35
C PHE A 483 30.64 6.35 16.87
N GLY A 484 31.54 6.92 17.67
CA GLY A 484 31.33 8.22 18.34
C GLY A 484 30.45 8.11 19.60
N GLU A 485 30.19 9.24 20.27
CA GLU A 485 29.47 9.29 21.57
C GLU A 485 28.00 8.83 21.47
N ASN A 486 27.42 8.84 20.27
CA ASN A 486 25.99 8.59 20.06
C ASN A 486 25.65 7.18 19.59
N GLY A 487 26.65 6.35 19.24
CA GLY A 487 26.47 5.03 18.62
C GLY A 487 25.79 5.08 17.24
N PRO A 488 25.86 4.03 16.41
CA PRO A 488 25.36 4.05 15.02
C PRO A 488 23.88 3.63 14.95
N TYR A 489 23.05 4.10 15.90
CA TYR A 489 21.69 3.60 16.07
C TYR A 489 20.74 4.09 14.96
N ALA A 490 20.86 5.32 14.47
CA ALA A 490 19.99 5.78 13.38
C ALA A 490 20.36 5.10 12.06
N GLN A 491 21.66 4.91 11.77
CA GLN A 491 22.07 4.09 10.62
C GLN A 491 21.57 2.64 10.71
N LEU A 492 21.63 2.01 11.89
CA LEU A 492 21.06 0.68 12.09
C LEU A 492 19.57 0.65 11.73
N TYR A 493 18.79 1.57 12.32
CA TYR A 493 17.36 1.62 12.06
C TYR A 493 17.05 1.99 10.61
N GLY A 494 17.88 2.80 9.95
CA GLY A 494 17.77 3.07 8.51
C GLY A 494 17.92 1.80 7.66
N PHE A 495 18.86 0.90 8.02
CA PHE A 495 18.95 -0.41 7.36
C PHE A 495 17.77 -1.33 7.70
N ASN A 496 17.26 -1.30 8.93
CA ASN A 496 16.07 -2.07 9.29
C ASN A 496 14.83 -1.58 8.51
N SER A 497 14.63 -0.26 8.46
CA SER A 497 13.58 0.43 7.70
C SER A 497 13.66 0.10 6.21
N LEU A 498 14.87 0.05 5.63
CA LEU A 498 15.09 -0.34 4.24
C LEU A 498 14.46 -1.72 3.94
N PHE A 499 14.79 -2.74 4.74
CA PHE A 499 14.30 -4.10 4.54
C PHE A 499 12.83 -4.24 4.87
N PHE A 500 12.35 -3.53 5.90
CA PHE A 500 10.93 -3.47 6.22
C PHE A 500 10.12 -2.86 5.06
N CYS A 501 10.53 -1.70 4.53
CA CYS A 501 9.89 -1.08 3.37
C CYS A 501 9.97 -1.95 2.12
N ALA A 502 11.10 -2.62 1.89
CA ALA A 502 11.23 -3.58 0.79
C ALA A 502 10.23 -4.74 0.93
N GLY A 503 10.00 -5.22 2.15
CA GLY A 503 8.98 -6.23 2.42
C GLY A 503 7.56 -5.74 2.13
N LEU A 504 7.23 -4.50 2.50
CA LEU A 504 5.95 -3.85 2.19
C LEU A 504 5.73 -3.66 0.67
N THR A 505 6.80 -3.52 -0.11
CA THR A 505 6.71 -3.37 -1.58
C THR A 505 6.66 -4.73 -2.29
N ILE A 506 7.58 -5.64 -1.96
CA ILE A 506 7.72 -6.92 -2.68
C ILE A 506 6.62 -7.90 -2.28
N GLY A 507 6.17 -7.88 -1.02
CA GLY A 507 5.14 -8.79 -0.50
C GLY A 507 3.85 -8.79 -1.33
N PRO A 508 3.18 -7.64 -1.49
CA PRO A 508 1.94 -7.53 -2.28
C PRO A 508 2.11 -7.90 -3.74
N LEU A 509 3.21 -7.47 -4.39
CA LEU A 509 3.50 -7.79 -5.79
C LEU A 509 3.60 -9.32 -6.02
N VAL A 510 4.34 -9.98 -5.13
CA VAL A 510 4.48 -11.45 -5.17
C VAL A 510 3.16 -12.12 -4.84
N ALA A 511 2.44 -11.66 -3.81
CA ALA A 511 1.17 -12.24 -3.40
C ALA A 511 0.08 -12.08 -4.46
N GLY A 512 -0.08 -10.91 -5.08
CA GLY A 512 -1.03 -10.68 -6.17
C GLY A 512 -0.75 -11.62 -7.33
N THR A 513 0.49 -11.66 -7.82
CA THR A 513 0.89 -12.55 -8.91
C THR A 513 0.65 -14.03 -8.57
N LEU A 514 0.99 -14.46 -7.35
CA LEU A 514 0.75 -15.84 -6.91
C LEU A 514 -0.73 -16.15 -6.75
N LYS A 515 -1.52 -15.21 -6.22
CA LYS A 515 -2.97 -15.38 -6.09
C LYS A 515 -3.60 -15.58 -7.47
N ASP A 516 -3.21 -14.79 -8.47
CA ASP A 516 -3.77 -14.88 -9.82
C ASP A 516 -3.34 -16.16 -10.56
N THR A 517 -2.11 -16.62 -10.33
CA THR A 517 -1.54 -17.78 -11.05
C THR A 517 -1.84 -19.13 -10.40
N ILE A 518 -1.81 -19.21 -9.06
CA ILE A 518 -1.92 -20.47 -8.31
C ILE A 518 -3.06 -20.46 -7.28
N GLY A 519 -3.81 -19.37 -7.14
CA GLY A 519 -4.93 -19.23 -6.21
C GLY A 519 -4.51 -18.83 -4.78
N TYR A 520 -5.44 -18.23 -4.03
CA TYR A 520 -5.22 -17.69 -2.68
C TYR A 520 -4.69 -18.73 -1.68
N GLY A 521 -5.27 -19.94 -1.68
CA GLY A 521 -4.83 -21.02 -0.78
C GLY A 521 -3.37 -21.45 -1.01
N ASN A 522 -2.94 -21.56 -2.27
CA ASN A 522 -1.56 -21.95 -2.59
C ASN A 522 -0.59 -20.78 -2.43
N MET A 523 -1.03 -19.54 -2.68
CA MET A 523 -0.26 -18.35 -2.32
C MET A 523 0.10 -18.35 -0.82
N ASN A 524 -0.88 -18.59 0.06
CA ASN A 524 -0.63 -18.66 1.51
C ASN A 524 0.32 -19.80 1.88
N LEU A 525 0.30 -20.93 1.17
CA LEU A 525 1.28 -22.01 1.36
C LEU A 525 2.71 -21.55 1.03
N VAL A 526 2.91 -20.73 0.00
CA VAL A 526 4.23 -20.16 -0.32
C VAL A 526 4.73 -19.28 0.83
N PHE A 527 3.87 -18.43 1.40
CA PHE A 527 4.20 -17.63 2.58
C PHE A 527 4.38 -18.49 3.84
N ALA A 528 3.68 -19.61 3.98
CA ALA A 528 3.90 -20.58 5.06
C ALA A 528 5.30 -21.22 4.96
N VAL A 529 5.76 -21.55 3.75
CA VAL A 529 7.12 -22.04 3.52
C VAL A 529 8.16 -20.96 3.83
N LEU A 530 7.93 -19.72 3.39
CA LEU A 530 8.81 -18.59 3.70
C LEU A 530 8.94 -18.39 5.22
N THR A 531 7.82 -18.41 5.95
CA THR A 531 7.82 -18.27 7.41
C THR A 531 8.44 -19.47 8.12
N ALA A 532 8.28 -20.70 7.61
CA ALA A 532 8.95 -21.89 8.13
C ALA A 532 10.47 -21.81 7.99
N ILE A 533 10.96 -21.33 6.83
CA ILE A 533 12.38 -21.05 6.59
C ILE A 533 12.86 -19.99 7.59
N THR A 534 12.11 -18.90 7.76
CA THR A 534 12.46 -17.84 8.72
C THR A 534 12.48 -18.32 10.17
N ALA A 535 11.54 -19.17 10.58
CA ALA A 535 11.53 -19.78 11.92
C ALA A 535 12.77 -20.67 12.13
N THR A 536 13.13 -21.46 11.11
CA THR A 536 14.30 -22.34 11.13
C THR A 536 15.60 -21.53 11.20
N LEU A 537 15.75 -20.50 10.36
CA LEU A 537 16.89 -19.58 10.39
C LEU A 537 16.98 -18.86 11.74
N SER A 538 15.84 -18.45 12.30
CA SER A 538 15.75 -17.84 13.63
C SER A 538 16.29 -18.77 14.72
N PHE A 539 15.97 -20.07 14.63
CA PHE A 539 16.45 -21.06 15.58
C PHE A 539 17.97 -21.26 15.52
N PHE A 540 18.57 -21.25 14.32
CA PHE A 540 20.01 -21.49 14.15
C PHE A 540 20.88 -20.24 14.32
N ILE A 541 20.39 -19.07 13.90
CA ILE A 541 21.21 -17.85 13.79
C ILE A 541 21.01 -16.91 14.98
N ILE A 542 19.78 -16.73 15.46
CA ILE A 542 19.48 -15.75 16.52
C ILE A 542 20.02 -16.24 17.85
N GLY A 543 20.66 -15.33 18.60
CA GLY A 543 21.28 -15.60 19.89
C GLY A 543 22.58 -16.40 19.82
N GLY A 544 23.13 -16.64 18.62
CA GLY A 544 24.49 -17.16 18.46
C GLY A 544 25.54 -16.16 18.96
N LYS A 545 26.70 -16.65 19.43
CA LYS A 545 27.86 -15.77 19.62
C LYS A 545 28.20 -15.14 18.26
N PRO A 546 28.45 -13.83 18.14
CA PRO A 546 28.88 -13.24 16.88
C PRO A 546 30.22 -13.85 16.47
N ILE A 547 30.18 -14.82 15.54
CA ILE A 547 31.38 -15.45 14.99
C ILE A 547 31.93 -14.50 13.92
N ILE A 548 33.08 -13.92 14.23
CA ILE A 548 33.91 -13.21 13.26
C ILE A 548 34.51 -14.26 12.34
N LEU A 549 34.22 -14.21 11.04
CA LEU A 549 35.03 -14.85 10.00
C LEU A 549 36.10 -13.88 9.54
#